data_AF-A0A9Q0K3E0-F1
#
_entry.id   AF-A0A9Q0K3E0-F1
#
_cell.length_a   1.000
_cell.length_b   1.000
_cell.length_c   1.000
_cell.angle_alpha   90.00
_cell.angle_beta   90.00
_cell.angle_gamma   90.00
#
_symmetry.space_group_name_H-M   'P 1'
#
loop_
_entity.id
_entity.type
_entity.pdbx_description
1 polymer ?
#
loop_
_entity_poly.entity_id
_entity_poly.type
_entity_poly.pdbx_seq_one_letter_code
_entity_poly.pdbx_strand_id
1 'polypeptide(L)'
;MKKENAKLQQELEDQRRAISEVEGEIKTLQSNLTLEQIHAKRSKLANEVEEMEKKLEKLREGVTLVRPEDRKVIQDAYLEKINQWRKRKRLFKDLWDAITENSTKDLKEFKEELGLEYDEDAGMSLQSFSDLMPNGKKRCRGQ
;
A
#
# COMPACT_ATOMS: atom_id res chain seq x y z
N MET A 1 -15.61 85.31 -5.89
CA MET A 1 -14.14 85.12 -5.96
C MET A 1 -13.55 84.29 -4.80
N LYS A 2 -13.07 84.86 -3.67
CA LYS A 2 -12.38 84.05 -2.63
C LYS A 2 -13.25 82.97 -1.96
N LYS A 3 -14.51 83.29 -1.63
CA LYS A 3 -15.45 82.34 -1.01
C LYS A 3 -15.89 81.21 -1.95
N GLU A 4 -16.05 81.51 -3.25
CA GLU A 4 -16.33 80.48 -4.26
C GLU A 4 -15.13 79.57 -4.49
N ASN A 5 -13.91 80.12 -4.54
CA ASN A 5 -12.69 79.31 -4.66
C ASN A 5 -12.53 78.37 -3.46
N ALA A 6 -12.81 78.83 -2.24
CA ALA A 6 -12.78 77.98 -1.05
C ALA A 6 -13.85 76.88 -1.09
N LYS A 7 -15.07 77.18 -1.57
CA LYS A 7 -16.12 76.17 -1.78
C LYS A 7 -15.72 75.13 -2.82
N LEU A 8 -15.16 75.56 -3.95
CA LEU A 8 -14.68 74.67 -5.01
C LEU A 8 -13.51 73.79 -4.54
N GLN A 9 -12.63 74.31 -3.69
CA GLN A 9 -11.56 73.53 -3.07
C GLN A 9 -12.11 72.46 -2.11
N GLN A 10 -13.11 72.80 -1.31
CA GLN A 10 -13.79 71.86 -0.41
C GLN A 10 -14.49 70.74 -1.20
N GLU A 11 -15.25 71.09 -2.24
CA GLU A 11 -15.90 70.11 -3.13
C GLU A 11 -14.89 69.19 -3.81
N LEU A 12 -13.73 69.72 -4.22
CA LEU A 12 -12.65 68.92 -4.79
C LEU A 12 -12.05 67.94 -3.76
N GLU A 13 -11.88 68.35 -2.51
CA GLU A 13 -11.40 67.47 -1.43
C GLU A 13 -12.42 66.37 -1.12
N ASP A 14 -13.70 66.72 -1.04
CA ASP A 14 -14.77 65.77 -0.77
C ASP A 14 -14.91 64.74 -1.91
N GLN A 15 -14.82 65.18 -3.17
CA GLN A 15 -14.82 64.29 -4.33
C GLN A 15 -13.59 63.38 -4.36
N ARG A 16 -12.39 63.90 -4.03
CA ARG A 16 -11.16 63.10 -3.95
C ARG A 16 -11.26 62.02 -2.87
N ARG A 17 -11.88 62.34 -1.73
CA ARG A 17 -12.10 61.38 -0.65
C ARG A 17 -13.06 60.27 -1.09
N ALA A 18 -14.19 60.64 -1.70
CA ALA A 18 -15.16 59.67 -2.23
C ALA A 18 -14.54 58.74 -3.29
N ILE A 19 -13.72 59.29 -4.19
CA ILE A 19 -12.98 58.49 -5.19
C ILE A 19 -12.04 57.50 -4.50
N SER A 20 -11.28 57.94 -3.49
CA SER A 20 -10.34 57.06 -2.77
C SER A 20 -11.05 55.94 -2.01
N GLU A 21 -12.24 56.19 -1.47
CA GLU A 21 -13.05 55.17 -0.77
C GLU A 21 -13.56 54.13 -1.77
N VAL A 22 -14.15 54.56 -2.89
CA VAL A 22 -14.66 53.68 -3.95
C VAL A 22 -13.53 52.88 -4.61
N GLU A 23 -12.37 53.49 -4.85
CA GLU A 23 -11.20 52.78 -5.37
C GLU A 23 -10.69 51.71 -4.38
N GLY A 24 -10.79 51.98 -3.07
CA GLY A 24 -10.49 51.00 -2.02
C GLY A 24 -11.43 49.79 -2.10
N GLU A 25 -12.74 50.04 -2.18
CA GLU A 25 -13.75 48.98 -2.33
C GLU A 25 -13.54 48.16 -3.61
N ILE A 26 -13.28 48.81 -4.74
CA ILE A 26 -12.99 48.13 -6.01
C ILE A 26 -11.78 47.20 -5.87
N LYS A 27 -10.68 47.65 -5.24
CA LYS A 27 -9.51 46.81 -5.01
C LYS A 27 -9.82 45.60 -4.12
N THR A 28 -10.66 45.77 -3.10
CA THR A 28 -11.08 44.64 -2.25
C THR A 28 -11.99 43.65 -2.96
N LEU A 29 -12.82 44.11 -3.90
CA LEU A 29 -13.66 43.23 -4.70
C LEU A 29 -12.83 42.51 -5.77
N GLN A 30 -11.88 43.19 -6.40
CA GLN A 30 -10.97 42.62 -7.40
C GLN A 30 -9.97 41.61 -6.82
N SER A 31 -9.66 41.67 -5.52
CA SER A 31 -8.79 40.68 -4.87
C SER A 31 -9.51 39.35 -4.59
N ASN A 32 -10.84 39.30 -4.74
CA ASN A 32 -11.62 38.09 -4.60
C ASN A 32 -11.85 37.41 -5.96
N LEU A 33 -12.05 36.09 -5.94
CA LEU A 33 -12.43 35.35 -7.15
C LEU A 33 -13.78 35.85 -7.65
N THR A 34 -13.90 35.99 -8.97
CA THR A 34 -15.19 36.29 -9.59
C THR A 34 -16.15 35.12 -9.43
N LEU A 35 -17.45 35.40 -9.48
CA LEU A 35 -18.50 34.38 -9.39
C LEU A 35 -18.28 33.25 -10.42
N GLU A 36 -17.90 33.60 -11.65
CA GLU A 36 -17.59 32.66 -12.73
C GLU A 36 -16.42 31.73 -12.36
N GLN A 37 -15.34 32.28 -11.79
CA GLN A 37 -14.19 31.49 -11.36
C GLN A 37 -14.54 30.56 -10.19
N ILE A 38 -15.41 31.02 -9.27
CA ILE A 38 -15.91 30.19 -8.16
C ILE A 38 -16.74 29.02 -8.72
N HIS A 39 -17.64 29.26 -9.67
CA HIS A 39 -18.41 28.20 -10.32
C HIS A 39 -17.53 27.20 -11.06
N ALA A 40 -16.53 27.68 -11.80
CA ALA A 40 -15.58 26.82 -12.50
C ALA A 40 -14.79 25.95 -11.51
N LYS A 41 -14.31 26.52 -10.39
CA LYS A 41 -13.59 25.78 -9.35
C LYS A 41 -14.48 24.77 -8.65
N ARG A 42 -15.73 25.11 -8.36
CA ARG A 42 -16.72 24.20 -7.77
C ARG A 42 -17.01 23.01 -8.67
N SER A 43 -17.19 23.24 -9.98
CA SER A 43 -17.40 22.18 -10.96
C SER A 43 -16.21 21.21 -11.04
N LYS A 44 -14.98 21.74 -11.10
CA LYS A 44 -13.76 20.93 -11.07
C LYS A 44 -13.66 20.06 -9.81
N LEU A 45 -13.84 20.67 -8.63
CA LEU A 45 -13.77 19.94 -7.36
C LEU A 45 -14.87 18.87 -7.25
N ALA A 46 -16.08 19.15 -7.72
CA ALA A 46 -17.16 18.17 -7.72
C ALA A 46 -16.80 16.93 -8.58
N ASN A 47 -16.23 17.16 -9.76
CA ASN A 47 -15.79 16.06 -10.64
C ASN A 47 -14.64 15.25 -10.00
N GLU A 48 -13.66 15.93 -9.38
CA GLU A 48 -12.57 15.25 -8.67
C GLU A 48 -13.07 14.38 -7.51
N VAL A 49 -14.04 14.90 -6.73
CA VAL A 49 -14.68 14.12 -5.66
C VAL A 49 -15.38 12.89 -6.22
N GLU A 50 -16.18 13.04 -7.28
CA GLU A 50 -16.89 11.92 -7.90
C GLU A 50 -15.92 10.86 -8.46
N GLU A 51 -14.83 11.28 -9.11
CA GLU A 51 -13.79 10.36 -9.58
C GLU A 51 -13.10 9.61 -8.44
N MET A 52 -12.79 10.30 -7.35
CA MET A 52 -12.15 9.71 -6.17
C MET A 52 -13.08 8.75 -5.44
N GLU A 53 -14.38 9.07 -5.36
CA GLU A 53 -15.40 8.17 -4.81
C GLU A 53 -15.54 6.90 -5.66
N LYS A 54 -15.59 7.01 -6.99
CA LYS A 54 -15.61 5.83 -7.88
C LYS A 54 -14.35 4.96 -7.73
N LYS A 55 -13.18 5.56 -7.53
CA LYS A 55 -11.94 4.82 -7.24
C LYS A 55 -12.01 4.13 -5.88
N LEU A 56 -12.53 4.81 -4.86
CA LEU A 56 -12.72 4.24 -3.53
C LEU A 56 -13.73 3.10 -3.53
N GLU A 57 -14.83 3.20 -4.27
CA GLU A 57 -15.83 2.14 -4.38
C GLU A 57 -15.19 0.86 -4.94
N LYS A 58 -14.46 0.97 -6.06
CA LYS A 58 -13.71 -0.16 -6.65
C LYS A 58 -12.68 -0.76 -5.70
N LEU A 59 -11.98 0.09 -4.95
CA LEU A 59 -11.03 -0.37 -3.94
C LEU A 59 -11.76 -1.09 -2.80
N ARG A 60 -12.88 -0.56 -2.31
CA ARG A 60 -13.66 -1.18 -1.23
C ARG A 60 -14.25 -2.52 -1.66
N GLU A 61 -14.81 -2.61 -2.86
CA GLU A 61 -15.29 -3.85 -3.46
C GLU A 61 -14.16 -4.89 -3.62
N GLY A 62 -12.95 -4.44 -3.97
CA GLY A 62 -11.80 -5.32 -4.21
C GLY A 62 -10.94 -5.71 -3.00
N VAL A 63 -10.96 -4.93 -1.90
CA VAL A 63 -9.82 -4.94 -0.93
C VAL A 63 -10.00 -5.83 0.30
N THR A 64 -11.16 -6.42 0.60
CA THR A 64 -11.27 -7.32 1.77
C THR A 64 -11.84 -8.69 1.48
N LEU A 65 -11.29 -9.39 0.49
CA LEU A 65 -11.60 -10.81 0.27
C LEU A 65 -11.04 -11.71 1.39
N VAL A 66 -9.99 -11.28 2.10
CA VAL A 66 -9.38 -12.06 3.18
C VAL A 66 -9.19 -11.18 4.42
N ARG A 67 -9.87 -11.55 5.51
CA ARG A 67 -9.73 -10.87 6.80
C ARG A 67 -8.29 -11.06 7.30
N PRO A 68 -7.68 -10.06 7.93
CA PRO A 68 -6.30 -10.16 8.42
C PRO A 68 -6.11 -11.31 9.43
N GLU A 69 -7.15 -11.65 10.19
CA GLU A 69 -7.17 -12.79 11.10
C GLU A 69 -7.04 -14.12 10.34
N ASP A 70 -7.84 -14.31 9.29
CA ASP A 70 -7.82 -15.52 8.46
C ASP A 70 -6.47 -15.69 7.76
N ARG A 71 -5.90 -14.58 7.28
CA ARG A 71 -4.53 -14.56 6.71
C ARG A 71 -3.50 -15.04 7.74
N LYS A 72 -3.60 -14.59 8.99
CA LYS A 72 -2.67 -14.96 10.06
C LYS A 72 -2.78 -16.45 10.40
N VAL A 73 -4.00 -16.97 10.53
CA VAL A 73 -4.24 -18.40 10.80
C VAL A 73 -3.63 -19.27 9.72
N ILE A 74 -3.88 -18.95 8.44
CA ILE A 74 -3.32 -19.70 7.31
C ILE A 74 -1.80 -19.62 7.30
N GLN A 75 -1.23 -18.44 7.56
CA GLN A 75 0.22 -18.25 7.60
C GLN A 75 0.87 -19.08 8.71
N ASP A 76 0.28 -19.10 9.90
CA ASP A 76 0.84 -19.83 11.04
C ASP A 76 0.71 -21.35 10.84
N ALA A 77 -0.41 -21.82 10.27
CA ALA A 77 -0.57 -23.21 9.86
C ALA A 77 0.48 -23.63 8.81
N TYR A 78 0.71 -22.78 7.80
CA TYR A 78 1.71 -23.03 6.78
C TYR A 78 3.13 -23.14 7.36
N LEU A 79 3.49 -22.23 8.28
CA LEU A 79 4.76 -22.27 9.01
C LEU A 79 4.95 -23.57 9.78
N GLU A 80 3.90 -24.02 10.48
CA GLU A 80 3.95 -25.25 11.23
C GLU A 80 4.21 -26.45 10.31
N LYS A 81 3.51 -26.53 9.17
CA LYS A 81 3.70 -27.64 8.20
C LYS A 81 5.10 -27.65 7.58
N ILE A 82 5.65 -26.50 7.21
CA ILE A 82 7.04 -26.40 6.71
C ILE A 82 8.05 -26.84 7.78
N ASN A 83 7.83 -26.46 9.04
CA ASN A 83 8.69 -26.88 10.14
C ASN A 83 8.59 -28.39 10.40
N GLN A 84 7.39 -28.97 10.32
CA GLN A 84 7.20 -30.42 10.44
C GLN A 84 7.91 -31.17 9.31
N TRP A 85 7.81 -30.71 8.06
CA TRP A 85 8.52 -31.31 6.93
C TRP A 85 10.03 -31.31 7.14
N ARG A 86 10.62 -30.17 7.55
CA ARG A 86 12.06 -30.09 7.89
C ARG A 86 12.47 -31.06 8.98
N LYS A 87 11.70 -31.12 10.08
CA LYS A 87 12.00 -32.02 11.20
C LYS A 87 11.97 -33.48 10.75
N ARG A 88 10.93 -33.89 10.03
CA ARG A 88 10.77 -35.27 9.54
C ARG A 88 11.88 -35.64 8.56
N LYS A 89 12.23 -34.75 7.62
CA LYS A 89 13.33 -34.96 6.67
C LYS A 89 14.68 -35.14 7.39
N ARG A 90 14.93 -34.35 8.44
CA ARG A 90 16.13 -34.50 9.27
C ARG A 90 16.14 -35.83 10.01
N LEU A 91 15.06 -36.17 10.72
CA LEU A 91 14.96 -37.44 11.45
C LEU A 91 15.13 -38.66 10.53
N PHE A 92 14.51 -38.63 9.35
CA PHE A 92 14.68 -39.68 8.36
C PHE A 92 16.13 -39.78 7.91
N LYS A 93 16.78 -38.65 7.60
CA LYS A 93 18.19 -38.65 7.20
C LYS A 93 19.09 -39.20 8.30
N ASP A 94 18.91 -38.77 9.54
CA ASP A 94 19.71 -39.23 10.68
C ASP A 94 19.57 -40.76 10.88
N LEU A 95 18.34 -41.29 10.76
CA LEU A 95 18.10 -42.74 10.81
C LEU A 95 18.68 -43.47 9.60
N TRP A 96 18.54 -42.90 8.41
CA TRP A 96 19.06 -43.48 7.17
C TRP A 96 20.58 -43.55 7.20
N ASP A 97 21.25 -42.48 7.62
CA ASP A 97 22.70 -42.42 7.76
C ASP A 97 23.16 -43.48 8.78
N ALA A 98 22.49 -43.61 9.93
CA ALA A 98 22.82 -44.63 10.93
C ALA A 98 22.63 -46.08 10.43
N ILE A 99 21.61 -46.34 9.61
CA ILE A 99 21.37 -47.67 9.00
C ILE A 99 22.41 -47.97 7.92
N THR A 100 22.81 -46.95 7.15
CA THR A 100 23.68 -47.12 5.98
C THR A 100 25.18 -46.98 6.28
N GLU A 101 25.55 -46.50 7.47
CA GLU A 101 26.95 -46.26 7.87
C GLU A 101 27.86 -47.49 7.74
N ASN A 102 27.34 -48.69 8.04
CA ASN A 102 28.05 -49.97 7.93
C ASN A 102 27.50 -50.88 6.82
N SER A 103 26.67 -50.35 5.90
CA SER A 103 26.06 -51.14 4.83
C SER A 103 27.07 -51.48 3.74
N THR A 104 27.17 -52.77 3.39
CA THR A 104 27.91 -53.23 2.20
C THR A 104 27.05 -53.25 0.93
N LYS A 105 25.76 -52.93 1.03
CA LYS A 105 24.82 -52.88 -0.11
C LYS A 105 24.92 -51.55 -0.85
N ASP A 106 24.61 -51.54 -2.15
CA ASP A 106 24.45 -50.30 -2.90
C ASP A 106 23.22 -49.53 -2.36
N LEU A 107 23.45 -48.28 -1.97
CA LEU A 107 22.43 -47.41 -1.37
C LEU A 107 21.29 -47.11 -2.35
N LYS A 108 21.54 -47.15 -3.67
CA LYS A 108 20.49 -46.92 -4.67
C LYS A 108 19.52 -48.09 -4.75
N GLU A 109 20.04 -49.30 -4.91
CA GLU A 109 19.24 -50.53 -4.94
C GLU A 109 18.47 -50.72 -3.63
N PHE A 110 19.09 -50.42 -2.48
CA PHE A 110 18.43 -50.53 -1.18
C PHE A 110 17.29 -49.50 -1.00
N LYS A 111 17.40 -48.31 -1.60
CA LYS A 111 16.31 -47.33 -1.59
C LYS A 111 15.15 -47.77 -2.47
N GLU A 112 15.44 -48.32 -3.64
CA GLU A 112 14.42 -48.85 -4.56
C GLU A 112 13.71 -50.09 -3.96
N GLU A 113 14.45 -50.99 -3.31
CA GLU A 113 13.90 -52.15 -2.59
C GLU A 113 12.92 -51.72 -1.47
N LEU A 114 13.27 -50.65 -0.75
CA LEU A 114 12.43 -50.09 0.31
C LEU A 114 11.31 -49.17 -0.20
N GLY A 115 11.26 -48.87 -1.50
CA GLY A 115 10.27 -47.97 -2.08
C GLY A 115 10.38 -46.53 -1.55
N LEU A 116 11.59 -46.05 -1.30
CA LEU A 116 11.81 -44.70 -0.78
C LEU A 116 11.86 -43.67 -1.93
N GLU A 117 10.97 -42.70 -1.88
CA GLU A 117 10.90 -41.57 -2.81
C GLU A 117 11.36 -40.29 -2.12
N TYR A 118 12.08 -39.43 -2.84
CA TYR A 118 12.46 -38.10 -2.38
C TYR A 118 11.41 -37.06 -2.76
N ASP A 119 11.48 -35.90 -2.08
CA ASP A 119 10.63 -34.76 -2.39
C ASP A 119 10.65 -34.40 -3.89
N GLU A 120 11.81 -34.53 -4.55
CA GLU A 120 12.00 -34.24 -5.98
C GLU A 120 11.29 -35.23 -6.90
N ASP A 121 11.21 -36.51 -6.50
CA ASP A 121 10.49 -37.56 -7.24
C ASP A 121 8.97 -37.30 -7.23
N ALA A 122 8.47 -36.67 -6.16
CA ALA A 122 7.11 -36.17 -6.05
C ALA A 122 6.89 -34.78 -6.69
N GLY A 123 7.90 -34.20 -7.35
CA GLY A 123 7.85 -32.86 -7.94
C GLY A 123 7.75 -31.72 -6.92
N MET A 124 8.14 -31.97 -5.67
CA MET A 124 8.05 -31.02 -4.56
C MET A 124 9.43 -30.52 -4.12
N SER A 125 9.54 -29.22 -3.88
CA SER A 125 10.76 -28.62 -3.32
C SER A 125 10.47 -27.83 -2.06
N LEU A 126 10.98 -28.34 -0.93
CA LEU A 126 10.92 -27.65 0.37
C LEU A 126 11.49 -26.22 0.29
N GLN A 127 12.49 -25.99 -0.56
CA GLN A 127 13.08 -24.67 -0.73
C GLN A 127 12.10 -23.71 -1.43
N SER A 128 11.48 -24.15 -2.52
CA SER A 128 10.48 -23.36 -3.25
C SER A 128 9.32 -22.94 -2.34
N PHE A 129 8.83 -23.86 -1.51
CA PHE A 129 7.79 -23.55 -0.52
C PHE A 129 8.30 -22.64 0.60
N SER A 130 9.54 -22.82 1.06
CA SER A 130 10.15 -21.93 2.04
C SER A 130 10.31 -20.49 1.53
N ASP A 131 10.47 -20.29 0.23
CA ASP A 131 10.71 -18.97 -0.36
C ASP A 131 9.44 -18.12 -0.49
N LEU A 132 8.27 -18.77 -0.55
CA LEU A 132 6.95 -18.13 -0.49
C LEU A 132 6.66 -17.45 0.86
N MET A 133 7.49 -17.69 1.88
CA MET A 133 7.37 -17.07 3.19
C MET A 133 7.80 -15.59 3.18
N PRO A 134 7.14 -14.70 3.93
CA PRO A 134 7.64 -13.35 4.15
C PRO A 134 9.00 -13.37 4.85
N ASN A 135 9.94 -12.57 4.36
CA ASN A 135 11.36 -12.58 4.77
C ASN A 135 11.57 -12.43 6.30
N GLY A 136 10.66 -11.79 7.04
CA GLY A 136 10.75 -11.64 8.50
C GLY A 136 10.47 -12.90 9.34
N LYS A 137 9.87 -13.95 8.75
CA LYS A 137 9.63 -15.25 9.41
C LYS A 137 10.49 -16.38 8.81
N LYS A 138 11.35 -16.08 7.82
CA LYS A 138 12.37 -17.02 7.35
C LYS A 138 13.39 -17.18 8.47
N ARG A 139 13.44 -18.35 9.11
CA ARG A 139 14.57 -18.67 10.00
C ARG A 139 15.84 -18.58 9.15
N CYS A 140 16.81 -17.75 9.55
CA CYS A 140 18.13 -17.72 8.93
C CYS A 140 18.62 -19.16 8.81
N ARG A 141 18.99 -19.56 7.59
CA ARG A 141 19.82 -20.74 7.38
C ARG A 141 21.06 -20.50 8.23
N GLY A 142 21.19 -21.23 9.34
CA GLY A 142 22.35 -21.15 10.20
C GLY A 142 23.60 -21.38 9.35
N GLN A 143 24.59 -20.50 9.53
CA GLN A 143 25.99 -20.83 9.27
C GLN A 143 26.39 -22.02 10.13
#